data_AF-X1ESQ1-F1
#
_entry.id   AF-X1ESQ1-F1
#
_cell.length_a   1.000
_cell.length_b   1.000
_cell.length_c   1.000
_cell.angle_alpha   90.00
_cell.angle_beta   90.00
_cell.angle_gamma   90.00
#
_symmetry.space_group_name_H-M   'P 1'
#
loop_
_entity.id
_entity.type
_entity.pdbx_description
1 polymer ?
#
loop_
_entity_poly.entity_id
_entity_poly.type
_entity_poly.pdbx_seq_one_letter_code
_entity_poly.pdbx_strand_id
1 'polypeptide(L)'
;EHIGLGRYGDKIDPDGSEKAIKELKRVLKPNGNLYISLPIDSNNQIYFNAHRAFTKEYVMELFNDLLLKDEKYIYGKTVYNNYKKEKGFGTGLYHFIKK
;
A
#
# COMPACT_ATOMS: atom_id res chain seq x y z
N GLU A 1 -3.97 -6.82 -1.89
CA GLU A 1 -3.40 -7.76 -2.88
C GLU A 1 -2.56 -8.86 -2.27
N HIS A 2 -2.63 -10.05 -2.86
CA HIS A 2 -1.96 -11.28 -2.42
C HIS A 2 -0.73 -11.64 -3.24
N ILE A 3 -0.23 -10.68 -4.04
CA ILE A 3 0.79 -10.92 -5.06
C ILE A 3 2.09 -11.43 -4.41
N GLY A 4 2.53 -12.61 -4.86
CA GLY A 4 3.76 -13.23 -4.39
C GLY A 4 3.65 -13.89 -3.01
N LEU A 5 2.44 -14.13 -2.51
CA LEU A 5 2.22 -14.80 -1.22
C LEU A 5 1.95 -16.30 -1.35
N GLY A 6 1.72 -16.82 -2.56
CA GLY A 6 1.38 -18.23 -2.78
C GLY A 6 -0.01 -18.62 -2.29
N ARG A 7 -0.86 -17.64 -1.98
CA ARG A 7 -2.20 -17.85 -1.38
C ARG A 7 -3.13 -18.66 -2.26
N TYR A 8 -2.95 -18.60 -3.59
CA TYR A 8 -3.78 -19.33 -4.55
C TYR A 8 -2.95 -20.31 -5.39
N GLY A 9 -1.83 -20.79 -4.86
CA GLY A 9 -0.88 -21.63 -5.59
C GLY A 9 0.01 -20.86 -6.56
N ASP A 10 -0.02 -19.52 -6.50
CA ASP A 10 0.95 -18.66 -7.16
C ASP A 10 2.38 -18.90 -6.66
N LYS A 11 3.38 -18.59 -7.48
CA LYS A 11 4.77 -18.64 -7.02
C LYS A 11 4.96 -17.60 -5.93
N ILE A 12 5.61 -18.01 -4.84
CA ILE A 12 6.06 -17.08 -3.81
C ILE A 12 7.07 -16.13 -4.44
N ASP A 13 6.84 -14.83 -4.24
CA ASP A 13 7.69 -13.76 -4.70
C ASP A 13 7.80 -12.72 -3.58
N PRO A 14 8.93 -12.66 -2.86
CA PRO A 14 9.16 -11.71 -1.79
C PRO A 14 8.90 -10.26 -2.22
N ASP A 15 9.27 -9.94 -3.47
CA ASP A 15 9.17 -8.60 -4.08
C ASP A 15 7.83 -8.38 -4.82
N GLY A 16 6.84 -9.25 -4.59
CA GLY A 16 5.58 -9.24 -5.33
C GLY A 16 4.83 -7.91 -5.20
N SER A 17 4.89 -7.28 -4.03
CA SER A 17 4.23 -5.99 -3.77
C SER A 17 4.92 -4.85 -4.53
N GLU A 18 6.24 -4.82 -4.53
CA GLU A 18 7.09 -3.84 -5.16
C GLU A 18 6.96 -3.92 -6.68
N LYS A 19 6.93 -5.14 -7.24
CA LYS A 19 6.67 -5.38 -8.66
C LYS A 19 5.28 -4.92 -9.07
N ALA A 20 4.26 -5.23 -8.28
CA ALA A 20 2.89 -4.78 -8.54
C ALA A 20 2.79 -3.24 -8.55
N ILE A 21 3.41 -2.59 -7.56
CA ILE A 21 3.45 -1.13 -7.47
C ILE A 21 4.20 -0.54 -8.68
N LYS A 22 5.35 -1.11 -9.07
CA LYS A 22 6.08 -0.68 -10.27
C LYS A 22 5.19 -0.74 -11.52
N GLU A 23 4.40 -1.79 -11.67
CA GLU A 23 3.46 -1.92 -12.81
C GLU A 23 2.34 -0.88 -12.77
N LEU A 24 1.75 -0.61 -11.59
CA LEU A 24 0.77 0.48 -11.43
C LEU A 24 1.34 1.82 -11.89
N LYS A 25 2.57 2.13 -11.49
CA LYS A 25 3.27 3.36 -11.87
C LYS A 25 3.59 3.39 -13.36
N ARG A 26 3.95 2.25 -13.96
CA ARG A 26 4.24 2.13 -15.39
C ARG A 26 3.01 2.44 -16.26
N VAL A 27 1.85 1.86 -15.92
CA VAL A 27 0.63 2.00 -16.74
C VAL A 27 -0.10 3.34 -16.54
N LEU A 28 0.16 4.02 -15.44
CA LEU A 28 -0.45 5.32 -15.16
C LEU A 28 0.06 6.37 -16.17
N LYS A 29 -0.87 7.08 -16.81
CA LYS A 29 -0.53 8.18 -17.74
C LYS A 29 0.04 9.40 -16.99
N PRO A 30 0.79 10.29 -17.65
CA PRO A 30 1.15 11.59 -17.07
C PRO A 30 -0.09 12.36 -16.59
N ASN A 31 0.01 13.01 -15.43
CA ASN A 31 -1.11 13.64 -14.71
C ASN A 31 -2.27 12.70 -14.36
N GLY A 32 -2.05 11.38 -14.43
CA GLY A 32 -3.01 10.35 -14.05
C GLY A 32 -3.18 10.25 -12.54
N ASN A 33 -4.41 9.95 -12.09
CA ASN A 33 -4.74 9.73 -10.69
C ASN A 33 -4.63 8.25 -10.35
N LEU A 34 -3.93 7.92 -9.26
CA LEU A 34 -3.90 6.60 -8.65
C LEU A 34 -4.56 6.66 -7.29
N TYR A 35 -5.69 5.98 -7.16
CA TYR A 35 -6.33 5.72 -5.88
C TYR A 35 -5.99 4.30 -5.46
N ILE A 36 -5.38 4.14 -4.28
CA ILE A 36 -4.96 2.84 -3.79
C ILE A 36 -5.22 2.72 -2.29
N SER A 37 -5.64 1.53 -1.88
CA SER A 37 -5.75 1.14 -0.48
C SER A 37 -4.81 -0.02 -0.17
N LEU A 38 -4.08 0.04 0.93
CA LEU A 38 -3.15 -1.00 1.36
C LEU A 38 -3.32 -1.28 2.86
N PRO A 39 -3.12 -2.53 3.32
CA PRO A 39 -3.01 -2.78 4.75
C PRO A 39 -1.79 -2.04 5.32
N ILE A 40 -1.98 -1.43 6.48
CA ILE A 40 -0.92 -0.72 7.20
C ILE A 40 -0.74 -1.30 8.59
N ASP A 41 0.45 -1.17 9.15
CA ASP A 41 0.70 -1.44 10.56
C ASP A 41 1.83 -0.54 11.08
N SER A 42 2.11 -0.66 12.38
CA SER A 42 3.24 -0.10 13.11
C SER A 42 4.61 -0.56 12.58
N ASN A 43 4.66 -1.74 11.94
CA ASN A 43 5.85 -2.30 11.32
C ASN A 43 5.50 -2.92 9.96
N ASN A 44 6.47 -3.01 9.04
CA ASN A 44 6.32 -3.81 7.84
C ASN A 44 6.19 -5.28 8.25
N GLN A 45 5.06 -5.90 7.91
CA GLN A 45 4.72 -7.24 8.37
C GLN A 45 4.16 -8.10 7.24
N ILE A 46 4.48 -9.38 7.30
CA ILE A 46 3.90 -10.41 6.44
C ILE A 46 2.98 -11.26 7.32
N TYR A 47 1.68 -11.21 7.04
CA TYR A 47 0.73 -12.15 7.60
C TYR A 47 0.71 -13.36 6.69
N PHE A 48 1.41 -14.42 7.11
CA PHE A 48 1.60 -15.63 6.31
C PHE A 48 0.29 -16.10 5.68
N ASN A 49 0.32 -16.37 4.38
CA ASN A 49 -0.82 -16.80 3.57
C ASN A 49 -2.03 -15.83 3.54
N ALA A 50 -1.89 -14.59 4.03
CA ALA A 50 -2.97 -13.62 4.10
C ALA A 50 -2.66 -12.34 3.31
N HIS A 51 -1.79 -11.47 3.80
CA HIS A 51 -1.46 -10.18 3.19
C HIS A 51 -0.13 -9.63 3.74
N ARG A 52 0.40 -8.59 3.09
CA ARG A 52 1.45 -7.73 3.67
C ARG A 52 0.82 -6.46 4.22
N ALA A 53 1.29 -5.98 5.36
CA ALA A 53 0.98 -4.66 5.88
C ALA A 53 2.25 -3.82 5.95
N PHE A 54 2.10 -2.53 5.69
CA PHE A 54 3.24 -1.64 5.52
C PHE A 54 3.20 -0.49 6.52
N THR A 55 4.37 0.05 6.87
CA THR A 55 4.41 1.36 7.53
C THR A 55 4.08 2.45 6.53
N LYS A 56 3.60 3.60 7.01
CA LYS A 56 3.35 4.76 6.14
C LYS A 56 4.63 5.15 5.40
N GLU A 57 5.75 5.16 6.11
CA GLU A 57 7.06 5.55 5.59
C GLU A 57 7.44 4.69 4.38
N TYR A 58 7.26 3.38 4.48
CA TYR A 58 7.58 2.47 3.39
C TYR A 58 6.64 2.66 2.20
N VAL A 59 5.35 2.91 2.43
CA VAL A 59 4.42 3.26 1.33
C VAL A 59 4.89 4.54 0.62
N MET A 60 5.32 5.57 1.36
CA MET A 60 5.84 6.80 0.75
C MET A 60 7.11 6.56 -0.06
N GLU A 61 7.99 5.66 0.39
CA GLU A 61 9.18 5.26 -0.38
C GLU A 61 8.81 4.55 -1.69
N LEU A 62 7.87 3.62 -1.66
CA LEU A 62 7.45 2.86 -2.84
C LEU A 62 6.77 3.72 -3.93
N PHE A 63 6.13 4.82 -3.52
CA PHE A 63 5.43 5.76 -4.39
C PHE A 63 6.15 7.11 -4.54
N ASN A 64 7.45 7.18 -4.25
CA ASN A 64 8.24 8.43 -4.21
C ASN A 64 8.29 9.22 -5.55
N ASP A 65 8.00 8.56 -6.66
CA ASP A 65 7.91 9.12 -8.02
C ASP A 65 6.53 9.69 -8.34
N LEU A 66 5.54 9.51 -7.47
CA LEU A 66 4.22 10.12 -7.56
C LEU A 66 4.05 11.23 -6.50
N LEU A 67 3.15 12.18 -6.78
CA LEU A 67 2.76 13.21 -5.83
C LEU A 67 1.60 12.70 -4.96
N LEU A 68 1.79 12.61 -3.64
CA LEU A 68 0.67 12.37 -2.72
C LEU A 68 -0.25 13.60 -2.67
N LYS A 69 -1.52 13.41 -3.01
CA LYS A 69 -2.54 14.46 -3.04
C LYS A 69 -3.46 14.43 -1.82
N ASP A 70 -3.85 13.25 -1.37
CA ASP A 70 -4.63 13.05 -0.13
C ASP A 70 -4.32 11.67 0.48
N GLU A 71 -4.51 11.57 1.78
CA GLU A 71 -4.41 10.33 2.54
C GLU A 71 -5.48 10.26 3.62
N LYS A 72 -6.01 9.05 3.85
CA LYS A 72 -6.92 8.71 4.94
C LYS A 72 -6.56 7.35 5.50
N TYR A 73 -7.01 7.08 6.71
CA TYR A 73 -6.66 5.87 7.44
C TYR A 73 -7.90 5.27 8.09
N ILE A 74 -8.13 3.98 7.90
CA ILE A 74 -9.19 3.24 8.57
C ILE A 74 -8.56 2.40 9.66
N TYR A 75 -9.01 2.62 10.90
CA TYR A 75 -8.71 1.74 12.03
C TYR A 75 -10.02 1.26 12.65
N GLY A 76 -10.23 -0.05 12.67
CA GLY A 76 -11.52 -0.64 13.02
C GLY A 76 -12.61 -0.18 12.05
N LYS A 77 -13.57 0.61 12.55
CA LYS A 77 -14.71 1.15 11.76
C LYS A 77 -14.61 2.67 11.52
N THR A 78 -13.52 3.30 11.96
CA THR A 78 -13.39 4.75 11.97
C THR A 78 -12.36 5.22 10.97
N VAL A 79 -12.72 6.26 10.22
CA VAL A 79 -11.83 6.97 9.29
C VAL A 79 -11.11 8.09 10.03
N TYR A 80 -9.80 8.21 9.79
CA TYR A 80 -8.92 9.22 10.34
C TYR A 80 -8.21 9.97 9.20
N ASN A 81 -7.98 11.27 9.42
CA ASN A 81 -7.25 12.11 8.48
C ASN A 81 -5.72 11.97 8.59
N ASN A 82 -5.23 11.36 9.67
CA ASN A 82 -3.81 11.23 9.96
C ASN A 82 -3.46 9.79 10.31
N TYR A 83 -2.26 9.37 9.94
CA TYR A 83 -1.71 8.08 10.34
C TYR A 83 -1.50 8.04 11.86
N LYS A 84 -1.88 6.92 12.47
CA LYS A 84 -1.79 6.69 13.92
C LYS A 84 -1.05 5.39 14.18
N LYS A 85 0.27 5.47 14.28
CA LYS A 85 1.15 4.30 14.44
C LYS A 85 0.76 3.45 15.66
N GLU A 86 0.32 4.10 16.73
CA GLU A 86 -0.13 3.47 17.98
C GLU A 86 -1.39 2.60 17.83
N LYS A 87 -2.15 2.77 16.73
CA LYS A 87 -3.32 1.94 16.45
C LYS A 87 -2.98 0.62 15.78
N GLY A 88 -1.73 0.41 15.37
CA GLY A 88 -1.27 -0.83 14.74
C GLY A 88 -1.98 -1.06 13.41
N PHE A 89 -2.56 -2.25 13.26
CA PHE A 89 -3.17 -2.71 12.03
C PHE A 89 -4.36 -1.84 11.57
N GLY A 90 -4.36 -1.48 10.28
CA GLY A 90 -5.43 -0.72 9.65
C GLY A 90 -5.36 -0.78 8.14
N THR A 91 -6.05 0.16 7.48
CA THR A 91 -5.97 0.35 6.03
C THR A 91 -5.62 1.79 5.71
N GLY A 92 -4.53 1.99 4.97
CA GLY A 92 -4.17 3.28 4.41
C GLY A 92 -4.91 3.46 3.08
N LEU A 93 -5.47 4.65 2.87
CA LEU A 93 -6.12 5.08 1.64
C LEU A 93 -5.32 6.25 1.08
N TYR A 94 -4.86 6.14 -0.16
CA TYR A 94 -3.97 7.11 -0.76
C TYR A 94 -4.48 7.54 -2.13
N HIS A 95 -4.38 8.84 -2.40
CA HIS A 95 -4.56 9.42 -3.71
C HIS A 95 -3.23 10.02 -4.17
N PHE A 96 -2.65 9.43 -5.21
CA PHE A 96 -1.43 9.91 -5.85
C PHE A 96 -1.71 10.47 -7.25
N ILE A 97 -0.83 11.36 -7.72
CA ILE A 97 -0.83 11.89 -9.08
C ILE A 97 0.54 11.63 -9.71
N LYS A 98 0.58 11.06 -10.92
CA LYS A 98 1.82 10.91 -11.69
C LYS A 98 2.20 12.24 -12.32
N LYS A 99 3.44 12.68 -12.08
CA LYS A 99 4.01 13.85 -12.75
C LYS A 99 4.17 13.59 -14.25
#